data_AF-A0A5K3FEU8-F1
#
_entry.id   AF-A0A5K3FEU8-F1
#
_cell.length_a   1.000
_cell.length_b   1.000
_cell.length_c   1.000
_cell.angle_alpha   90.00
_cell.angle_beta   90.00
_cell.angle_gamma   90.00
#
_symmetry.space_group_name_H-M   'P 1'
#
loop_
_entity.id
_entity.type
_entity.pdbx_description
1 polymer ?
#
loop_
_entity_poly.entity_id
_entity_poly.type
_entity_poly.pdbx_seq_one_letter_code
_entity_poly.pdbx_strand_id
1 'polypeptide(L)'
;MKAVCRPPSPPQTKSEAQAIIASLISDIICECRNRGEDVAEPVAAFLVKAVLINKENGFEENRLLYSADVQRLKEMCINRLMDLDSPTLDTIKMQIFFDLNYITK
;
A
#
# COMPACT_ATOMS: atom_id res chain seq x y z
N MET A 1 -5.76 -8.87 24.34
CA MET A 1 -4.78 -8.82 23.24
C MET A 1 -5.19 -7.71 22.29
N LYS A 2 -4.52 -6.56 22.29
CA LYS A 2 -4.68 -5.54 21.25
C LYS A 2 -3.29 -5.28 20.68
N ALA A 3 -3.11 -5.53 19.39
CA ALA A 3 -1.89 -5.14 18.70
C ALA A 3 -1.86 -3.60 18.69
N VAL A 4 -0.84 -3.03 19.34
CA VAL A 4 -0.60 -1.58 19.33
C VAL A 4 0.26 -1.30 18.11
N CYS A 5 -0.32 -0.67 17.09
CA CYS A 5 0.45 -0.15 15.96
C CYS A 5 1.26 1.06 16.42
N ARG A 6 2.59 0.98 16.28
CA ARG A 6 3.53 2.05 16.61
C ARG A 6 3.68 2.98 15.40
N PRO A 7 3.61 4.32 15.56
CA PRO A 7 3.82 5.23 14.45
C PRO A 7 5.31 5.26 14.02
N PRO A 8 5.61 5.34 12.71
CA PRO A 8 6.97 5.41 12.21
C PRO A 8 7.61 6.80 12.39
N SER A 9 8.90 6.82 12.71
CA SER A 9 9.77 8.01 12.78
C SER A 9 10.25 8.48 11.39
N PRO A 10 10.59 9.77 11.21
CA PRO A 10 10.95 10.34 9.89
C PRO A 10 12.29 9.79 9.32
N PRO A 11 12.42 9.61 7.99
CA PRO A 11 13.58 8.97 7.35
C PRO A 11 14.78 9.90 7.08
N GLN A 12 15.98 9.33 7.11
CA GLN A 12 17.28 9.94 6.81
C GLN A 12 18.12 9.15 5.75
N THR A 13 17.77 7.91 5.34
CA THR A 13 18.49 7.12 4.30
C THR A 13 17.59 6.23 3.40
N LYS A 14 18.11 5.76 2.24
CA LYS A 14 17.39 4.89 1.26
C LYS A 14 16.85 3.58 1.86
N SER A 15 17.58 3.02 2.84
CA SER A 15 17.16 1.81 3.57
C SER A 15 15.96 2.09 4.49
N GLU A 16 15.86 3.29 5.05
CA GLU A 16 14.73 3.69 5.89
C GLU A 16 13.49 4.00 5.06
N ALA A 17 13.64 4.56 3.86
CA ALA A 17 12.51 4.73 2.94
C ALA A 17 11.85 3.38 2.59
N GLN A 18 12.67 2.33 2.37
CA GLN A 18 12.16 0.97 2.17
C GLN A 18 11.45 0.42 3.42
N ALA A 19 12.00 0.69 4.62
CA ALA A 19 11.38 0.28 5.88
C ALA A 19 10.03 0.99 6.13
N ILE A 20 9.92 2.28 5.80
CA ILE A 20 8.67 3.04 5.90
C ILE A 20 7.63 2.49 4.95
N ILE A 21 8.00 2.17 3.70
CA ILE A 21 7.08 1.58 2.73
C ILE A 21 6.61 0.19 3.21
N ALA A 22 7.51 -0.64 3.73
CA ALA A 22 7.14 -1.95 4.28
C ALA A 22 6.18 -1.84 5.48
N SER A 23 6.44 -0.89 6.38
CA SER A 23 5.55 -0.58 7.50
C SER A 23 4.18 -0.09 7.02
N LEU A 24 4.17 0.78 6.00
CA LEU A 24 2.95 1.30 5.40
C LEU A 24 2.09 0.20 4.77
N ILE A 25 2.72 -0.71 4.02
CA ILE A 25 2.03 -1.87 3.42
C ILE A 25 1.39 -2.73 4.53
N SER A 26 2.14 -3.01 5.60
CA SER A 26 1.66 -3.78 6.75
C SER A 26 0.45 -3.10 7.43
N ASP A 27 0.53 -1.79 7.62
CA ASP A 27 -0.56 -0.99 8.18
C ASP A 27 -1.81 -1.00 7.30
N ILE A 28 -1.65 -0.90 5.98
CA ILE A 28 -2.77 -0.95 5.03
C ILE A 28 -3.47 -2.31 5.11
N ILE A 29 -2.72 -3.41 5.08
CA ILE A 29 -3.27 -4.77 5.18
C ILE A 29 -4.02 -4.94 6.50
N CYS A 30 -3.44 -4.46 7.61
CA CYS A 30 -4.08 -4.53 8.92
C CYS A 30 -5.40 -3.74 8.96
N GLU A 31 -5.43 -2.52 8.42
CA GLU A 31 -6.66 -1.72 8.34
C GLU A 31 -7.72 -2.36 7.46
N CYS A 32 -7.34 -2.92 6.31
CA CYS A 32 -8.27 -3.64 5.42
C CYS A 32 -8.88 -4.84 6.15
N ARG A 33 -8.05 -5.63 6.85
CA ARG A 33 -8.52 -6.78 7.63
C ARG A 33 -9.46 -6.37 8.76
N ASN A 34 -9.18 -5.27 9.46
CA ASN A 34 -10.06 -4.72 10.49
C ASN A 34 -11.42 -4.28 9.93
N ARG A 35 -11.49 -3.97 8.64
CA ARG A 35 -12.73 -3.62 7.91
C ARG A 35 -13.41 -4.82 7.23
N GLY A 36 -12.85 -6.03 7.37
CA GLY A 36 -13.44 -7.28 6.87
C GLY A 36 -12.83 -7.81 5.57
N GLU A 37 -11.81 -7.13 5.01
CA GLU A 37 -11.22 -7.48 3.73
C GLU A 37 -9.79 -8.01 3.90
N ASP A 38 -9.54 -9.24 3.45
CA ASP A 38 -8.20 -9.83 3.47
C ASP A 38 -7.46 -9.53 2.17
N VAL A 39 -6.45 -8.67 2.26
CA VAL A 39 -5.66 -8.22 1.11
C VAL A 39 -4.29 -8.89 1.15
N ALA A 40 -3.93 -9.56 0.06
CA ALA A 40 -2.60 -10.15 -0.09
C ALA A 40 -1.52 -9.05 -0.18
N GLU A 41 -0.36 -9.30 0.44
CA GLU A 41 0.76 -8.34 0.46
C GLU A 41 1.18 -7.83 -0.92
N PRO A 42 1.30 -8.66 -1.97
CA PRO A 42 1.67 -8.18 -3.31
C PRO A 42 0.63 -7.23 -3.91
N VAL A 43 -0.66 -7.38 -3.58
CA VAL A 43 -1.74 -6.49 -4.02
C VAL A 43 -1.61 -5.12 -3.35
N ALA A 44 -1.39 -5.10 -2.03
CA ALA A 44 -1.16 -3.86 -1.29
C ALA A 44 0.10 -3.13 -1.77
N ALA A 45 1.20 -3.86 -1.98
CA ALA A 45 2.45 -3.31 -2.48
C ALA A 45 2.30 -2.71 -3.90
N PHE A 46 1.60 -3.43 -4.79
CA PHE A 46 1.30 -2.93 -6.13
C PHE A 46 0.50 -1.64 -6.07
N LEU A 47 -0.53 -1.58 -5.23
CA LEU A 47 -1.38 -0.41 -5.12
C LEU A 47 -0.63 0.80 -4.56
N VAL A 48 0.19 0.63 -3.52
CA VAL A 48 1.05 1.70 -3.00
C VAL A 48 1.93 2.28 -4.11
N LYS A 49 2.54 1.41 -4.92
CA LYS A 49 3.36 1.84 -6.06
C LYS A 49 2.52 2.55 -7.13
N ALA A 50 1.33 2.04 -7.46
CA ALA A 50 0.44 2.64 -8.44
C ALA A 50 -0.07 4.02 -8.00
N VAL A 51 -0.38 4.19 -6.70
CA VAL A 51 -0.80 5.48 -6.14
C VAL A 51 0.37 6.47 -6.13
N LEU A 52 1.58 6.02 -5.82
CA LEU A 52 2.77 6.88 -5.80
C LEU A 52 3.18 7.36 -7.20
N ILE A 53 3.06 6.50 -8.22
CA ILE A 53 3.46 6.82 -9.60
C ILE A 53 2.42 7.69 -10.33
N ASN A 54 1.14 7.60 -9.95
CA ASN A 54 0.10 8.41 -10.60
C ASN A 54 0.25 9.90 -10.20
N LYS A 55 0.67 10.72 -11.18
CA LYS A 55 0.87 12.17 -11.04
C LYS A 55 -0.39 12.92 -10.60
N GLU A 56 -1.58 12.41 -10.92
CA GLU A 56 -2.86 13.02 -10.51
C GLU A 56 -3.06 12.98 -8.99
N ASN A 57 -2.41 12.05 -8.29
CA ASN A 57 -2.48 11.96 -6.83
C ASN A 57 -1.65 13.06 -6.13
N GLY A 58 -0.80 13.78 -6.87
CA GLY A 58 -0.02 14.91 -6.36
C GLY A 58 1.19 14.51 -5.51
N PHE A 59 1.68 13.26 -5.64
CA PHE A 59 2.96 12.85 -5.07
C PHE A 59 4.10 13.22 -6.01
N GLU A 60 5.07 13.98 -5.51
CA GLU A 60 6.28 14.35 -6.24
C GLU A 60 7.27 13.17 -6.23
N GLU A 61 7.66 12.67 -7.40
CA GLU A 61 8.51 11.47 -7.57
C GLU A 61 9.86 11.55 -6.83
N ASN A 62 10.37 12.76 -6.59
CA ASN A 62 11.69 13.00 -5.99
C ASN A 62 11.65 13.75 -4.65
N ARG A 63 10.47 13.86 -4.00
CA ARG A 63 10.35 14.53 -2.70
C ARG A 63 10.35 13.51 -1.56
N LEU A 64 10.94 13.91 -0.43
CA LEU A 64 10.83 13.17 0.82
C LEU A 64 9.35 13.08 1.24
N LEU A 65 8.86 11.86 1.48
CA LEU A 65 7.51 11.64 2.02
C LEU A 65 7.47 12.13 3.47
N TYR A 66 6.70 13.18 3.73
CA TYR A 66 6.46 13.64 5.11
C TYR A 66 5.40 12.76 5.77
N SER A 67 5.31 12.80 7.11
CA SER A 67 4.32 12.03 7.87
C SER A 67 2.88 12.24 7.38
N ALA A 68 2.53 13.47 6.96
CA ALA A 68 1.24 13.78 6.37
C ALA A 68 1.02 13.11 5.01
N ASP A 69 2.06 13.05 4.16
CA ASP A 69 1.99 12.38 2.86
C ASP A 69 1.84 10.87 3.03
N VAL A 70 2.50 10.28 4.04
CA VAL A 70 2.36 8.85 4.37
C VAL A 70 0.93 8.52 4.82
N GLN A 71 0.32 9.37 5.65
CA GLN A 71 -1.09 9.17 6.05
C GLN A 71 -2.04 9.32 4.86
N ARG A 72 -1.84 10.34 4.01
CA ARG A 72 -2.64 10.51 2.79
C ARG A 72 -2.49 9.31 1.86
N LEU A 73 -1.27 8.81 1.67
CA LEU A 73 -0.99 7.62 0.87
C LEU A 73 -1.70 6.39 1.44
N LYS A 74 -1.65 6.20 2.77
CA LYS A 74 -2.37 5.13 3.47
C LYS A 74 -3.87 5.20 3.20
N GLU A 75 -4.49 6.35 3.41
CA GLU A 75 -5.93 6.53 3.19
C GLU A 75 -6.35 6.29 1.74
N MET A 76 -5.59 6.81 0.77
CA MET A 76 -5.85 6.59 -0.65
C MET A 76 -5.77 5.11 -1.02
N CYS A 77 -4.78 4.39 -0.50
CA CYS A 77 -4.65 2.96 -0.72
C CYS A 77 -5.81 2.18 -0.07
N ILE A 78 -6.17 2.47 1.18
CA ILE A 78 -7.29 1.80 1.85
C ILE A 78 -8.59 2.05 1.09
N ASN A 79 -8.90 3.30 0.72
CA ASN A 79 -10.13 3.61 0.01
C ASN A 79 -10.24 2.85 -1.32
N ARG A 80 -9.13 2.71 -2.06
CA ARG A 80 -9.08 1.93 -3.30
C ARG A 80 -9.17 0.41 -3.06
N LEU A 81 -8.66 -0.10 -1.94
CA LEU A 81 -8.78 -1.54 -1.60
C LEU A 81 -10.17 -1.91 -1.11
N MET A 82 -10.87 -0.98 -0.49
CA MET A 82 -12.24 -1.17 0.00
C MET A 82 -13.30 -0.90 -1.07
N ASP A 83 -12.92 -0.42 -2.25
CA ASP A 83 -13.80 -0.28 -3.40
C ASP A 83 -13.98 -1.64 -4.11
N LEU A 84 -14.75 -2.51 -3.47
CA LEU A 84 -14.94 -3.92 -3.89
C LEU A 84 -15.69 -4.06 -5.20
N ASP A 85 -16.44 -3.03 -5.61
CA ASP A 85 -17.14 -3.00 -6.89
C ASP A 85 -16.24 -2.52 -8.04
N SER A 86 -14.95 -2.24 -7.77
CA SER A 86 -14.01 -1.73 -8.76
C SER A 86 -13.50 -2.82 -9.71
N PRO A 87 -13.84 -2.78 -11.02
CA PRO A 87 -13.32 -3.74 -11.99
C PRO A 87 -11.80 -3.65 -12.14
N THR A 88 -11.23 -2.47 -11.86
CA THR A 88 -9.78 -2.25 -11.86
C THR A 88 -9.11 -3.03 -10.73
N LEU A 89 -9.69 -3.02 -9.53
CA LEU A 89 -9.16 -3.77 -8.40
C LEU A 89 -9.19 -5.27 -8.67
N ASP A 90 -10.28 -5.78 -9.25
CA ASP A 90 -10.40 -7.18 -9.64
C ASP A 90 -9.35 -7.59 -10.68
N THR A 91 -9.13 -6.74 -11.69
CA THR A 91 -8.10 -6.98 -12.71
C THR A 91 -6.71 -7.06 -12.07
N ILE A 92 -6.40 -6.18 -11.11
CA ILE A 92 -5.12 -6.20 -10.38
C ILE A 92 -4.98 -7.49 -9.55
N LYS A 93 -6.02 -7.87 -8.79
CA LYS A 93 -6.02 -9.11 -7.99
C LYS A 93 -5.81 -10.33 -8.88
N MET A 94 -6.49 -10.40 -10.02
CA MET A 94 -6.36 -11.50 -10.98
C MET A 94 -4.97 -11.56 -11.62
N GLN A 95 -4.41 -10.41 -12.02
CA GLN A 95 -3.05 -10.37 -12.60
C GLN A 95 -2.00 -10.82 -11.58
N ILE A 96 -2.08 -10.31 -10.36
CA ILE A 96 -1.15 -10.68 -9.29
C ILE A 96 -1.30 -12.15 -8.91
N PHE A 97 -2.53 -12.65 -8.84
CA PHE A 97 -2.78 -14.08 -8.62
C PHE A 97 -2.12 -14.91 -9.73
N PHE A 98 -2.26 -14.52 -10.99
CA PHE A 98 -1.61 -15.21 -12.09
C PHE A 98 -0.08 -15.19 -11.98
N ASP A 99 0.48 -14.00 -11.74
CA ASP A 99 1.93 -13.81 -11.60
C ASP A 99 2.53 -14.65 -10.47
N LEU A 100 1.83 -14.78 -9.35
CA LEU A 100 2.31 -15.55 -8.19
C LEU A 100 2.20 -17.07 -8.36
N ASN A 101 1.20 -17.54 -9.12
CA ASN A 101 0.88 -18.97 -9.20
C ASN A 101 1.34 -19.64 -10.49
N TYR A 102 1.55 -18.88 -11.58
CA TYR A 102 1.79 -19.44 -12.91
C TYR A 102 3.00 -18.87 -13.64
N ILE A 103 3.55 -17.74 -13.21
CA ILE A 103 4.84 -17.27 -13.73
C ILE A 103 5.95 -17.91 -12.90
N THR A 104 6.37 -19.11 -13.30
CA THR A 104 7.63 -19.71 -12.86
C THR A 104 8.79 -18.77 -13.20
N LYS A 105 9.59 -18.40 -12.19
CA LYS A 105 10.86 -17.69 -12.37
C LYS A 105 11.98 -18.61 -12.83
#